data_AF-A0A1R4H4B3-F1
#
_entry.id   AF-A0A1R4H4B3-F1
#
_cell.length_a   1.000
_cell.length_b   1.000
_cell.length_c   1.000
_cell.angle_alpha   90.00
_cell.angle_beta   90.00
_cell.angle_gamma   90.00
#
_symmetry.space_group_name_H-M   'P 1'
#
loop_
_entity.id
_entity.type
_entity.pdbx_description
1 polymer ?
#
loop_
_entity_poly.entity_id
_entity_poly.type
_entity_poly.pdbx_seq_one_letter_code
_entity_poly.pdbx_strand_id
1 'polypeptide(L)' 'MGINLKAAIQHAVSSKSYWRMARTPAVQMALNNQWLKEQGLLSIKELWCKAQGYA' A
#
# COMPACT_ATOMS: atom_id res chain seq x y z
N MET A 1 1.69 10.03 -5.07
CA MET A 1 1.62 9.39 -3.75
C MET A 1 1.12 10.44 -2.75
N GLY A 2 -0.05 10.26 -2.15
CA GLY A 2 -0.72 11.27 -1.31
C GLY A 2 -0.09 11.54 0.06
N ILE A 3 1.24 11.46 0.18
CA ILE A 3 1.97 11.64 1.44
C ILE A 3 2.67 13.00 1.49
N ASN A 4 2.77 13.58 2.67
CA ASN A 4 3.55 14.80 2.90
C ASN A 4 5.05 14.53 2.68
N LEU A 5 5.74 15.41 1.94
CA LEU A 5 7.18 15.33 1.66
C LEU A 5 8.01 15.13 2.94
N LYS A 6 7.67 15.84 4.03
CA LYS A 6 8.40 15.72 5.30
C LYS A 6 8.28 14.30 5.89
N ALA A 7 7.09 13.71 5.80
CA ALA A 7 6.86 12.34 6.24
C ALA A 7 7.62 11.34 5.36
N ALA A 8 7.63 11.56 4.04
CA ALA A 8 8.39 10.73 3.11
C ALA A 8 9.89 10.70 3.46
N ILE A 9 10.49 11.88 3.67
CA ILE A 9 11.90 12.00 4.05
C ILE A 9 12.17 11.30 5.38
N GLN A 10 11.36 11.56 6.42
CA GLN A 10 11.54 10.95 7.74
C GLN A 10 11.47 9.42 7.69
N HIS A 11 10.60 8.87 6.86
CA HIS A 11 10.48 7.42 6.69
C HIS A 11 11.61 6.82 5.85
N ALA A 12 12.15 7.57 4.88
CA ALA A 12 13.30 7.13 4.08
C ALA A 12 14.60 7.03 4.90
N VAL A 13 14.85 7.97 5.83
CA VAL A 13 16.05 7.94 6.70
C VAL A 13 15.84 7.16 8.00
N SER A 14 14.69 6.51 8.17
CA SER A 14 14.39 5.77 9.39
C SER A 14 15.19 4.46 9.46
N SER A 15 15.85 4.20 10.59
CA SER A 15 16.51 2.92 10.86
C SER A 15 15.53 1.77 11.21
N LYS A 16 14.24 1.92 10.87
CA LYS A 16 13.23 0.88 11.10
C LYS A 16 13.43 -0.25 10.10
N SER A 17 13.44 -1.48 10.60
CA SER A 17 13.42 -2.68 9.74
C SER A 17 12.22 -2.63 8.79
N TYR A 18 12.41 -3.16 7.57
CA TYR A 18 11.42 -3.17 6.49
C TYR A 18 10.03 -3.63 6.95
N TRP A 19 9.96 -4.69 7.76
CA TRP A 19 8.68 -5.22 8.26
C TRP A 19 7.94 -4.22 9.16
N ARG A 20 8.66 -3.54 10.04
CA ARG A 20 8.07 -2.47 10.87
C ARG A 20 7.73 -1.26 10.02
N MET A 21 8.49 -1.01 8.95
CA MET A 21 8.30 0.13 8.07
C MET A 21 7.01 0.01 7.24
N ALA A 22 6.79 -1.16 6.65
CA ALA A 22 5.60 -1.48 5.84
C ALA A 22 4.27 -1.23 6.57
N ARG A 23 4.28 -1.35 7.90
CA ARG A 23 3.08 -1.20 8.76
C ARG A 23 2.85 0.23 9.25
N THR A 24 3.68 1.18 8.85
CA THR A 24 3.48 2.58 9.26
C THR A 24 2.41 3.28 8.41
N PRO A 25 1.67 4.24 8.99
CA PRO A 25 0.63 4.95 8.25
C PRO A 25 1.13 5.64 6.98
N ALA A 26 2.32 6.24 7.03
CA ALA A 26 2.89 6.90 5.86
C ALA A 26 3.16 5.93 4.71
N VAL A 27 3.68 4.72 5.01
CA VAL A 27 3.90 3.71 3.97
C VAL A 27 2.57 3.16 3.46
N GLN A 28 1.58 2.97 4.32
CA GLN A 28 0.23 2.56 3.88
C GLN A 28 -0.48 3.61 3.03
N MET A 29 -0.27 4.91 3.30
CA MET A 29 -0.80 6.00 2.49
C MET A 29 -0.08 6.12 1.14
N ALA A 30 1.23 5.85 1.12
CA ALA A 30 2.03 5.84 -0.10
C ALA A 30 1.69 4.63 -0.99
N LEU A 31 1.68 3.44 -0.40
CA LEU A 31 1.39 2.14 -1.02
C LEU A 31 -0.05 1.72 -0.74
N ASN A 32 -0.99 2.57 -1.10
CA ASN A 32 -2.41 2.27 -0.93
C ASN A 32 -2.90 1.29 -2.02
N ASN A 33 -4.07 0.69 -1.80
CA ASN A 33 -4.63 -0.28 -2.74
C ASN A 33 -4.91 0.30 -4.13
N GLN A 34 -5.18 1.60 -4.23
CA GLN A 34 -5.43 2.26 -5.53
C GLN A 34 -4.14 2.31 -6.34
N TRP A 35 -3.05 2.78 -5.72
CA TRP A 35 -1.72 2.80 -6.33
C TRP A 35 -1.25 1.38 -6.68
N LEU A 36 -1.47 0.39 -5.81
CA LEU A 36 -1.12 -0.99 -6.11
C LEU A 36 -1.89 -1.54 -7.32
N LYS A 37 -3.18 -1.20 -7.45
CA LYS A 37 -3.97 -1.54 -8.64
C LYS A 37 -3.44 -0.86 -9.91
N GLU A 38 -3.04 0.41 -9.82
CA GLU A 38 -2.40 1.13 -10.92
C GLU A 38 -1.07 0.49 -11.34
N GLN A 39 -0.34 -0.11 -10.41
CA GLN A 39 0.86 -0.92 -10.72
C GLN A 39 0.52 -2.30 -11.32
N GLY A 40 -0.75 -2.62 -11.53
CA GLY A 40 -1.20 -3.90 -12.09
C GLY A 40 -1.42 -5.00 -11.04
N LEU A 41 -1.37 -4.69 -9.74
CA LEU A 41 -1.68 -5.68 -8.71
C LEU A 41 -3.19 -5.91 -8.61
N LEU A 42 -3.64 -7.10 -8.99
CA LEU A 42 -5.02 -7.51 -8.81
C LEU A 42 -5.32 -7.86 -7.35
N SER A 43 -6.50 -7.48 -6.87
CA SER A 43 -6.96 -7.88 -5.55
C SER A 43 -7.45 -9.33 -5.56
N ILE A 44 -6.89 -10.16 -4.67
CA ILE A 44 -7.34 -11.55 -4.49
C ILE A 44 -8.82 -11.60 -4.07
N LYS A 45 -9.27 -10.63 -3.26
CA LYS A 45 -10.68 -10.54 -2.86
C LYS A 45 -11.60 -10.35 -4.07
N GLU A 46 -11.21 -9.50 -5.00
CA GLU A 46 -12.00 -9.25 -6.22
C GLU A 46 -12.04 -10.48 -7.11
N LEU A 47 -10.92 -11.19 -7.25
CA LEU A 47 -10.86 -12.48 -7.95
C LEU A 47 -11.78 -13.52 -7.31
N TRP A 48 -11.77 -13.60 -5.98
CA TRP A 48 -12.60 -14.54 -5.24
C TRP A 48 -14.09 -14.21 -5.36
N CYS A 49 -14.49 -12.95 -5.19
CA CYS A 49 -15.88 -12.52 -5.37
C CYS A 49 -16.39 -12.80 -6.78
N LYS A 50 -15.55 -12.56 -7.80
CA LYS A 50 -15.86 -12.90 -9.19
C LYS A 50 -16.05 -14.41 -9.40
N ALA A 51 -15.21 -15.24 -8.78
CA ALA A 51 -15.31 -16.70 -8.88
C ALA A 51 -16.55 -17.26 -8.19
N GLN A 52 -16.98 -16.65 -7.08
CA GLN A 52 -18.14 -17.07 -6.30
C GLN A 52 -19.48 -16.51 -6.82
N GLY A 53 -19.46 -15.65 -7.84
CA GLY A 53 -20.69 -15.09 -8.44
C GLY A 53 -21.35 -13.98 -7.63
N TYR A 54 -20.64 -13.36 -6.67
CA TYR A 54 -21.12 -12.20 -5.91
C TYR A 54 -20.94 -10.87 -6.67
N ALA A 55 -21.07 -10.90 -8.01
CA ALA A 55 -20.79 -9.76 -8.89
C ALA A 55 -21.64 -8.52 -8.57
#